data_AF-A0A3D4A9Q4-F1
#
_entry.id   AF-A0A3D4A9Q4-F1
#
_cell.length_a   1.000
_cell.length_b   1.000
_cell.length_c   1.000
_cell.angle_alpha   90.00
_cell.angle_beta   90.00
_cell.angle_gamma   90.00
#
_symmetry.space_group_name_H-M   'P 1'
#
loop_
_entity.id
_entity.type
_entity.pdbx_description
1 polymer ?
#
loop_
_entity_poly.entity_id
_entity_poly.type
_entity_poly.pdbx_seq_one_letter_code
_entity_poly.pdbx_strand_id
1 'polypeptide(L)'
;MRVGSTLNIAFRALRRNKLRSVLTALGIIIGVAAVIAMVGIGNGAKAQVESQIASLGQNVILIFSGSTTSSGIRTGWGGAGTLKIEDAEAIRREVPGVTAVSEEVASTTQV
;
A
#
# COMPACT_ATOMS: atom_id res chain seq x y z
N MET A 1 32.15 24.97 35.14
CA MET A 1 32.56 23.64 34.63
C MET A 1 33.24 23.83 33.28
N ARG A 2 34.49 23.38 33.10
CA ARG A 2 35.27 23.65 31.87
C ARG A 2 35.09 22.53 30.84
N VAL A 3 33.99 22.59 30.08
CA VAL A 3 33.63 21.59 29.04
C VAL A 3 34.74 21.42 27.98
N GLY A 4 35.40 22.52 27.60
CA GLY A 4 36.48 22.49 26.60
C GLY A 4 37.70 21.66 27.02
N SER A 5 38.09 21.71 28.30
CA SER A 5 39.19 20.86 28.80
C SER A 5 38.81 19.38 28.83
N THR A 6 37.56 19.07 29.17
CA THR A 6 37.06 17.68 29.23
C THR A 6 37.03 17.04 27.85
N LEU A 7 36.58 17.77 26.83
CA LEU A 7 36.60 17.30 25.44
C LEU A 7 38.03 17.02 24.95
N ASN A 8 38.98 17.90 25.27
CA ASN A 8 40.37 17.74 24.87
C ASN A 8 41.02 16.48 25.51
N ILE A 9 40.69 16.22 26.78
CA ILE A 9 41.12 15.00 27.50
C ILE A 9 40.48 13.75 26.86
N ALA A 10 39.18 13.80 26.52
CA ALA A 10 38.48 12.68 25.89
C ALA A 10 39.05 12.32 24.52
N PHE A 11 39.33 13.30 23.66
CA PHE A 11 39.96 13.08 22.36
C PHE A 11 41.36 12.46 22.49
N ARG A 12 42.15 12.91 23.47
CA ARG A 12 43.47 12.34 23.76
C ARG A 12 43.37 10.89 24.24
N ALA A 13 42.36 10.57 25.05
CA ALA A 13 42.09 9.20 25.51
C ALA A 13 41.68 8.26 24.36
N LEU A 14 40.78 8.70 23.46
CA LEU A 14 40.39 7.94 22.27
C LEU A 14 41.58 7.66 21.35
N ARG A 15 42.46 8.66 21.13
CA ARG A 15 43.69 8.51 20.34
C ARG A 15 44.69 7.51 20.93
N ARG A 16 44.65 7.25 22.24
CA ARG A 16 45.53 6.28 22.90
C ARG A 16 45.12 4.83 22.60
N ASN A 17 43.83 4.57 22.44
CA ASN A 17 43.27 3.24 22.13
C ASN A 17 42.55 3.26 20.78
N LYS A 18 43.29 3.53 19.70
CA LYS A 18 42.71 3.70 18.35
C LYS A 18 41.89 2.49 17.90
N LEU A 19 42.47 1.28 17.99
CA LEU A 19 41.81 0.05 17.57
C LEU A 19 40.46 -0.15 18.28
N ARG A 20 40.46 -0.11 19.61
CA ARG A 20 39.25 -0.27 20.42
C ARG A 20 38.20 0.78 20.08
N SER A 21 38.61 2.05 20.01
CA SER A 21 37.70 3.17 19.74
C SER A 21 37.08 3.08 18.35
N VAL A 22 37.86 2.67 17.35
CA VAL A 22 37.38 2.47 15.97
C VAL A 22 36.41 1.29 15.91
N LEU A 23 36.76 0.15 16.51
CA LEU A 23 35.89 -1.04 16.53
C LEU A 23 34.54 -0.76 17.21
N THR A 24 34.54 -0.02 18.32
CA THR A 24 33.28 0.36 19.00
C THR A 24 32.44 1.33 18.18
N ALA A 25 33.08 2.32 17.55
CA ALA A 25 32.37 3.27 16.70
C ALA A 25 31.78 2.59 15.47
N LEU A 26 32.55 1.67 14.85
CA LEU A 26 32.14 0.91 13.68
C LEU A 26 30.93 0.02 13.98
N GLY A 27 30.89 -0.62 15.15
CA GLY A 27 29.71 -1.38 15.59
C GLY A 27 28.45 -0.53 15.70
N ILE A 28 28.56 0.67 16.28
CA ILE A 28 27.43 1.62 16.38
C ILE A 28 26.98 2.09 15.00
N ILE A 29 27.92 2.45 14.13
CA ILE A 29 27.64 2.93 12.77
C ILE A 29 26.89 1.86 11.96
N ILE A 30 27.38 0.62 11.96
CA ILE A 30 26.73 -0.47 11.23
C ILE A 30 25.37 -0.80 11.86
N GLY A 31 25.27 -0.83 13.19
CA GLY A 31 24.02 -1.10 13.89
C GLY A 31 22.92 -0.08 13.55
N VAL A 32 23.24 1.21 13.62
CA VAL A 32 22.29 2.28 13.29
C VAL A 32 21.97 2.29 11.79
N ALA A 33 22.97 2.08 10.93
CA ALA A 33 22.76 2.02 9.48
C ALA A 33 21.81 0.88 9.08
N ALA A 34 21.96 -0.31 9.67
CA ALA A 34 21.11 -1.46 9.40
C ALA A 34 19.64 -1.19 9.82
N VAL A 35 19.43 -0.56 10.98
CA VAL A 35 18.09 -0.18 11.44
C VAL A 35 17.46 0.85 10.52
N ILE A 36 18.19 1.89 10.13
CA ILE A 36 17.70 2.92 9.19
C ILE A 36 17.35 2.28 7.84
N ALA A 37 18.20 1.42 7.32
CA ALA A 37 17.97 0.73 6.05
C ALA A 37 16.72 -0.15 6.11
N MET A 38 16.56 -0.97 7.15
CA MET A 38 15.39 -1.82 7.33
C MET A 38 14.10 -1.00 7.42
N VAL A 39 14.08 0.07 8.21
CA VAL A 39 12.90 0.95 8.35
C VAL A 39 12.58 1.64 7.03
N GLY A 40 13.61 2.11 6.31
CA GLY A 40 13.44 2.72 4.98
C GLY A 40 12.82 1.76 3.98
N ILE A 41 13.33 0.52 3.91
CA ILE A 41 12.77 -0.54 3.05
C ILE A 41 11.33 -0.86 3.45
N GLY A 42 11.04 -1.03 4.74
CA GLY A 42 9.70 -1.34 5.22
C GLY A 42 8.68 -0.27 4.87
N ASN A 43 9.03 1.00 5.09
CA ASN A 43 8.16 2.13 4.75
C ASN A 43 7.97 2.27 3.23
N GLY A 44 9.03 2.08 2.44
CA GLY A 44 8.94 2.10 0.98
C GLY A 44 8.05 1.00 0.43
N ALA A 45 8.22 -0.24 0.91
CA ALA A 45 7.39 -1.38 0.53
C ALA A 45 5.92 -1.16 0.91
N LYS A 46 5.65 -0.64 2.12
CA LYS A 46 4.29 -0.29 2.55
C LYS A 46 3.66 0.75 1.62
N ALA A 47 4.37 1.83 1.33
CA ALA A 47 3.88 2.88 0.44
C ALA A 47 3.61 2.35 -0.98
N GLN A 48 4.45 1.43 -1.48
CA GLN A 48 4.25 0.81 -2.78
C GLN A 48 2.99 -0.05 -2.81
N VAL A 49 2.78 -0.90 -1.80
CA VAL A 49 1.55 -1.71 -1.68
C VAL A 49 0.33 -0.80 -1.56
N GLU A 50 0.40 0.25 -0.75
CA GLU A 50 -0.69 1.22 -0.59
C GLU A 50 -1.01 1.92 -1.92
N SER A 51 0.00 2.29 -2.71
CA SER A 51 -0.20 2.87 -4.04
C SER A 51 -0.86 1.91 -5.03
N GLN A 52 -0.50 0.63 -4.98
CA GLN A 52 -1.13 -0.40 -5.82
C GLN A 52 -2.59 -0.61 -5.43
N ILE A 53 -2.88 -0.67 -4.13
CA ILE A 53 -4.26 -0.77 -3.64
C ILE A 53 -5.06 0.48 -4.00
N ALA A 54 -4.48 1.67 -3.82
CA ALA A 54 -5.13 2.93 -4.21
C ALA A 54 -5.40 3.00 -5.71
N SER A 55 -4.51 2.43 -6.54
CA SER A 55 -4.70 2.37 -8.00
C SER A 55 -5.85 1.46 -8.45
N LEU A 56 -6.25 0.49 -7.63
CA LEU A 56 -7.46 -0.30 -7.84
C LEU A 56 -8.74 0.49 -7.52
N GLY A 57 -8.59 1.69 -6.97
CA GLY A 57 -9.68 2.57 -6.55
C GLY A 57 -9.99 2.37 -5.07
N GLN A 58 -9.60 3.35 -4.25
CA GLN A 58 -9.71 3.27 -2.80
C GLN A 58 -11.16 3.21 -2.26
N ASN A 59 -12.17 3.44 -3.13
CA ASN A 59 -13.60 3.48 -2.81
C ASN A 59 -14.47 2.92 -3.97
N VAL A 60 -14.10 1.77 -4.54
CA VAL A 60 -14.88 1.15 -5.65
C VAL A 60 -15.77 0.03 -5.10
N ILE A 61 -17.05 0.07 -5.45
CA ILE A 61 -18.01 -1.02 -5.21
C ILE A 61 -18.38 -1.61 -6.55
N LEU A 62 -18.13 -2.91 -6.72
CA LEU A 62 -18.52 -3.66 -7.91
C LEU A 62 -19.85 -4.36 -7.67
N ILE A 63 -20.83 -4.11 -8.54
CA ILE A 63 -22.17 -4.69 -8.46
C ILE A 63 -22.35 -5.62 -9.64
N PHE A 64 -22.59 -6.90 -9.37
CA PHE A 64 -22.81 -7.93 -10.38
C PHE A 64 -24.22 -8.49 -10.28
N SER A 65 -24.82 -8.82 -11.43
CA SER A 65 -26.09 -9.53 -11.44
C SER A 65 -25.91 -10.96 -10.91
N GLY A 66 -26.97 -11.57 -10.39
CA GLY A 66 -26.92 -12.95 -9.92
C GLY A 66 -26.65 -13.95 -11.06
N SER A 67 -26.64 -15.23 -10.73
CA SER A 67 -26.72 -16.31 -11.73
C SER A 67 -28.18 -16.58 -12.09
N THR A 68 -28.52 -16.70 -13.37
CA THR A 68 -29.83 -17.23 -13.78
C THR A 68 -29.70 -18.67 -14.27
N THR A 69 -30.69 -19.49 -13.94
CA THR A 69 -30.85 -20.82 -14.54
C THR A 69 -32.11 -20.78 -15.40
N SER A 70 -31.95 -20.87 -16.72
CA SER A 70 -33.07 -20.90 -17.65
C SER A 70 -32.90 -22.05 -18.64
N SER A 71 -33.94 -22.86 -18.83
CA SER A 71 -33.96 -23.98 -19.77
C SER A 71 -32.76 -24.94 -19.66
N GLY A 72 -32.34 -25.28 -18.44
CA GLY A 72 -31.20 -26.18 -18.18
C GLY A 72 -29.82 -25.55 -18.32
N ILE A 73 -29.73 -24.30 -18.80
CA ILE A 73 -28.48 -23.53 -18.88
C ILE A 73 -28.32 -22.75 -17.58
N ARG A 74 -27.20 -22.99 -16.88
CA ARG A 74 -26.78 -22.20 -15.71
C ARG A 74 -25.78 -21.17 -16.18
N THR A 75 -26.14 -19.90 -16.07
CA THR A 75 -25.18 -18.81 -16.28
C THR A 75 -24.34 -18.62 -15.02
N GLY A 76 -23.07 -18.24 -15.19
CA GLY A 76 -22.17 -17.91 -14.08
C GLY A 76 -22.58 -16.62 -13.36
N TRP A 77 -21.80 -16.26 -12.34
CA TRP A 77 -21.95 -14.98 -11.64
C TRP A 77 -21.92 -13.82 -12.64
N GLY A 78 -22.90 -12.90 -12.59
CA GLY A 78 -23.05 -11.80 -13.55
C GLY A 78 -23.90 -12.10 -14.78
N GLY A 79 -24.41 -13.34 -14.93
CA GLY A 79 -25.10 -13.77 -16.15
C GLY A 79 -26.63 -13.68 -16.16
N ALA A 80 -27.27 -13.22 -15.07
CA ALA A 80 -28.72 -13.08 -15.02
C ALA A 80 -29.28 -11.92 -15.86
N GLY A 81 -28.45 -10.95 -16.24
CA GLY A 81 -28.87 -9.81 -17.07
C GLY A 81 -29.93 -8.90 -16.41
N THR A 82 -30.02 -8.92 -15.08
CA THR A 82 -31.03 -8.16 -14.32
C THR A 82 -30.62 -6.73 -14.01
N LEU A 83 -29.35 -6.38 -14.18
CA LEU A 83 -28.85 -5.02 -14.01
C LEU A 83 -29.08 -4.24 -15.30
N LYS A 84 -29.78 -3.12 -15.20
CA LYS A 84 -30.05 -2.23 -16.33
C LYS A 84 -29.33 -0.89 -16.18
N ILE A 85 -29.28 -0.14 -17.27
CA ILE A 85 -28.69 1.21 -17.31
C ILE A 85 -29.47 2.15 -16.38
N GLU A 86 -30.78 1.99 -16.26
CA GLU A 86 -31.60 2.81 -15.37
C GLU A 86 -31.23 2.60 -13.88
N ASP A 87 -30.76 1.41 -13.51
CA ASP A 87 -30.30 1.13 -12.14
C ASP A 87 -29.03 1.94 -11.81
N ALA A 88 -28.13 2.11 -12.79
CA ALA A 88 -26.92 2.91 -12.62
C ALA A 88 -27.23 4.41 -12.44
N GLU A 89 -28.20 4.94 -13.19
CA GLU A 89 -28.69 6.30 -13.00
C GLU A 89 -29.39 6.50 -11.65
N ALA A 90 -30.21 5.54 -11.23
CA ALA A 90 -30.87 5.58 -9.93
C ALA A 90 -29.85 5.62 -8.79
N ILE A 91 -28.81 4.77 -8.85
CA ILE A 91 -27.71 4.77 -7.87
C ILE A 91 -27.01 6.13 -7.83
N ARG A 92 -26.74 6.75 -8.98
CA ARG A 92 -26.10 8.07 -9.05
C ARG A 92 -26.95 9.18 -8.41
N ARG A 93 -28.28 9.12 -8.54
CA ARG A 93 -29.20 10.15 -8.04
C ARG A 93 -29.57 9.97 -6.56
N GLU A 94 -29.81 8.73 -6.16
CA GLU A 94 -30.49 8.43 -4.89
C GLU A 94 -29.53 8.01 -3.77
N VAL A 95 -28.31 7.55 -4.08
CA VAL A 95 -27.36 7.07 -3.06
C VAL A 95 -26.39 8.18 -2.65
N PRO A 96 -26.47 8.70 -1.42
CA PRO A 96 -25.56 9.72 -0.93
C PRO A 96 -24.14 9.14 -0.78
N GLY A 97 -23.13 9.86 -1.28
CA GLY A 97 -21.71 9.47 -1.18
C GLY A 97 -21.15 8.77 -2.41
N VAL A 98 -21.99 8.40 -3.39
CA VAL A 98 -21.52 7.91 -4.69
C VAL A 98 -21.08 9.10 -5.55
N THR A 99 -19.79 9.18 -5.85
CA THR A 99 -19.22 10.29 -6.65
C THR A 99 -19.32 10.02 -8.16
N ALA A 100 -19.17 8.76 -8.56
CA ALA A 100 -19.23 8.34 -9.94
C ALA A 100 -19.77 6.91 -10.04
N VAL A 101 -20.45 6.63 -11.16
CA VAL A 101 -20.93 5.28 -11.52
C VAL A 101 -20.46 4.99 -12.93
N SER A 102 -19.91 3.80 -13.15
CA SER A 102 -19.55 3.27 -14.47
C SER A 102 -20.39 2.05 -14.76
N GLU A 103 -20.94 1.98 -15.96
CA GLU A 103 -21.70 0.84 -16.46
C GLU A 103 -20.76 -0.05 -17.26
N GLU A 104 -20.83 -1.37 -17.04
CA GLU A 104 -20.03 -2.35 -17.77
C GLU A 104 -20.96 -3.38 -18.41
N VAL A 105 -20.82 -3.60 -19.72
CA VAL A 105 -21.59 -4.58 -20.48
C VAL A 105 -20.64 -5.64 -21.00
N ALA A 106 -20.65 -6.81 -20.37
CA ALA A 106 -19.92 -7.98 -20.84
C ALA A 106 -20.80 -8.80 -21.80
N SER A 107 -20.56 -8.68 -23.11
CA SER A 107 -21.20 -9.52 -24.11
C SER A 107 -20.27 -10.67 -24.53
N THR A 108 -20.70 -11.91 -24.31
CA THR A 108 -20.00 -13.07 -24.89
C THR A 108 -20.52 -13.31 -26.30
N THR A 109 -19.84 -12.74 -27.29
CA THR A 109 -20.10 -13.04 -28.70
C THR A 109 -19.32 -14.29 -29.10
N GLN A 110 -20.02 -15.37 -29.40
CA GLN A 110 -19.43 -16.57 -29.98
C GLN A 110 -19.54 -16.46 -31.51
N VAL A 111 -18.41 -16.49 -32.20
CA VAL A 111 -18.34 -16.57 -33.68
C VAL A 111 -18.57 -18.01 -34.12
#